data_AF-A0A7K2Q1K4-F1
#
_entry.id   AF-A0A7K2Q1K4-F1
#
_cell.length_a   1.000
_cell.length_b   1.000
_cell.length_c   1.000
_cell.angle_alpha   90.00
_cell.angle_beta   90.00
_cell.angle_gamma   90.00
#
_symmetry.space_group_name_H-M   'P 1'
#
loop_
_entity.id
_entity.type
_entity.pdbx_description
1 polymer ?
#
loop_
_entity_poly.entity_id
_entity_poly.type
_entity_poly.pdbx_seq_one_letter_code
_entity_poly.pdbx_strand_id
1 'polypeptide(L)'
;MTDEEGGGSLYVLTAVLLTPAQFPSILGDDFPEACSLLGVKPAAQGYGLVLGQDEEGARWTVVVDDVSLVAMAIASWDCGMEYDLSPDERSIVVSLAGWPLALSVAAPGVPEPHDPEQGADGTGRVPLAPPSAEVWGPVQRRMGADQIAREWTGWREQVAADGGA
;
A
#
# COMPACT_ATOMS: atom_id res chain seq x y z
N MET A 1 0.33 35.57 -10.10
CA MET A 1 1.01 34.51 -9.34
C MET A 1 0.10 33.32 -9.48
N THR A 2 0.53 32.34 -10.26
CA THR A 2 -0.30 31.19 -10.59
C THR A 2 -0.35 30.30 -9.36
N ASP A 3 -1.54 30.01 -8.84
CA ASP A 3 -1.73 28.80 -8.05
C ASP A 3 -1.60 27.63 -9.03
N GLU A 4 -0.44 26.98 -9.03
CA GLU A 4 -0.32 25.64 -9.59
C GLU A 4 -0.96 24.69 -8.56
N GLU A 5 -2.26 24.42 -8.77
CA GLU A 5 -2.94 23.27 -8.15
C GLU A 5 -2.23 22.00 -8.64
N GLY A 6 -1.22 21.55 -7.90
CA GLY A 6 -0.38 20.38 -8.20
C GLY A 6 -1.09 19.03 -8.06
N GLY A 7 -2.35 18.95 -8.50
CA GLY A 7 -3.12 17.71 -8.60
C GLY A 7 -2.82 16.97 -9.89
N GLY A 8 -1.60 16.45 -10.03
CA GLY A 8 -1.25 15.55 -11.14
C GLY A 8 -2.09 14.27 -11.11
N SER A 9 -2.43 13.72 -12.28
CA SER A 9 -3.25 12.50 -12.36
C SER A 9 -2.49 11.29 -11.79
N LEU A 10 -3.01 10.68 -10.73
CA LEU A 10 -2.44 9.47 -10.16
C LEU A 10 -2.97 8.22 -10.88
N TYR A 11 -2.07 7.50 -11.56
CA TYR A 11 -2.36 6.16 -12.09
C TYR A 11 -2.27 5.13 -10.97
N VAL A 12 -3.43 4.68 -10.48
CA VAL A 12 -3.51 3.61 -9.47
C VAL A 12 -3.03 2.28 -10.06
N LEU A 13 -2.09 1.63 -9.37
CA LEU A 13 -1.54 0.34 -9.75
C LEU A 13 -2.06 -0.79 -8.86
N THR A 14 -2.26 -0.52 -7.57
CA THR A 14 -2.84 -1.46 -6.61
C THR A 14 -3.29 -0.74 -5.33
N ALA A 15 -3.95 -1.46 -4.43
CA ALA A 15 -4.29 -0.96 -3.11
C ALA A 15 -4.25 -2.07 -2.05
N VAL A 16 -4.06 -1.68 -0.79
CA VAL A 16 -3.93 -2.61 0.34
C VAL A 16 -4.67 -2.08 1.56
N LEU A 17 -5.29 -2.97 2.33
CA LEU A 17 -5.92 -2.62 3.61
C LEU A 17 -4.88 -2.50 4.73
N LEU A 18 -5.02 -1.43 5.52
CA LEU A 18 -4.27 -1.17 6.75
C LEU A 18 -5.28 -1.07 7.89
N THR A 19 -5.65 -2.20 8.48
CA THR A 19 -6.67 -2.31 9.54
C THR A 19 -6.11 -3.06 10.75
N PRO A 20 -6.72 -2.96 11.94
CA PRO A 20 -6.28 -3.75 13.10
C PRO A 20 -6.27 -5.27 12.90
N ALA A 21 -7.08 -5.78 11.95
CA ALA A 21 -7.19 -7.21 11.65
C ALA A 21 -6.29 -7.68 10.48
N GLN A 22 -5.94 -6.76 9.58
CA GLN A 22 -5.20 -7.04 8.35
C GLN A 22 -4.37 -5.81 7.96
N PHE A 23 -3.05 -5.96 7.98
CA PHE A 23 -2.08 -4.97 7.51
C PHE A 23 -0.80 -5.65 7.01
N PRO A 24 -0.03 -5.04 6.10
CA PRO A 24 1.31 -5.51 5.75
C PRO A 24 2.26 -5.44 6.96
N SER A 25 2.77 -6.60 7.41
CA SER A 25 3.77 -6.64 8.50
C SER A 25 5.11 -5.98 8.16
N ILE A 26 5.27 -5.48 6.94
CA ILE A 26 6.41 -4.65 6.54
C ILE A 26 6.34 -3.22 7.10
N LEU A 27 5.14 -2.76 7.46
CA LEU A 27 4.90 -1.41 7.99
C LEU A 27 5.16 -1.32 9.50
N GLY A 28 5.07 -2.44 10.22
CA GLY A 28 5.24 -2.53 11.67
C GLY A 28 4.86 -3.93 12.20
N ASP A 29 5.23 -4.21 13.45
CA ASP A 29 4.86 -5.44 14.16
C ASP A 29 3.39 -5.40 14.67
N ASP A 30 2.82 -4.21 14.82
CA ASP A 30 1.40 -3.98 15.10
C ASP A 30 0.79 -2.82 14.28
N PHE A 31 -0.54 -2.72 14.30
CA PHE A 31 -1.29 -1.68 13.57
C PHE A 31 -0.92 -0.25 14.04
N PRO A 32 -0.80 0.05 15.36
CA PRO A 32 -0.28 1.34 15.82
C PRO A 32 1.09 1.74 15.27
N GLU A 33 2.06 0.81 15.22
CA GLU A 33 3.39 1.06 14.64
C GLU A 33 3.30 1.33 13.14
N ALA A 34 2.50 0.53 12.41
CA ALA A 34 2.27 0.73 10.98
C ALA A 34 1.64 2.10 10.65
N CYS A 35 0.68 2.57 11.47
CA CYS A 35 0.17 3.94 11.36
C CYS A 35 1.26 5.00 11.65
N SER A 36 2.12 4.76 12.65
CA SER A 36 3.21 5.67 13.01
C SER A 36 4.23 5.84 11.87
N LEU A 37 4.55 4.76 11.13
CA LEU A 37 5.43 4.83 9.95
C LEU A 37 4.88 5.83 8.91
N LEU A 38 3.58 5.74 8.62
CA LEU A 38 2.87 6.63 7.69
C LEU A 38 2.59 8.02 8.28
N GLY A 39 2.87 8.24 9.57
CA GLY A 39 2.61 9.52 10.24
C GLY A 39 1.13 9.79 10.56
N VAL A 40 0.25 8.78 10.45
CA VAL A 40 -1.17 8.88 10.77
C VAL A 40 -1.47 8.36 12.17
N LYS A 41 -2.62 8.75 12.75
CA LYS A 41 -3.07 8.22 14.05
C LYS A 41 -3.78 6.88 13.82
N PRO A 42 -3.68 5.90 14.75
CA PRO A 42 -4.45 4.67 14.63
C PRO A 42 -5.96 4.94 14.68
N ALA A 43 -6.68 4.53 13.63
CA ALA A 43 -8.13 4.65 13.51
C ALA A 43 -8.81 3.29 13.72
N ALA A 44 -10.01 3.28 14.31
CA ALA A 44 -10.71 2.02 14.64
C ALA A 44 -11.13 1.23 13.40
N GLN A 45 -11.51 1.93 12.32
CA GLN A 45 -11.84 1.34 11.02
C GLN A 45 -10.60 0.94 10.21
N GLY A 46 -9.43 1.50 10.53
CA GLY A 46 -8.23 1.40 9.70
C GLY A 46 -8.16 2.45 8.60
N TYR A 47 -7.38 2.14 7.56
CA TYR A 47 -7.15 2.94 6.35
C TYR A 47 -7.05 2.00 5.14
N GLY A 48 -7.31 2.53 3.95
CA GLY A 48 -6.82 1.97 2.70
C GLY A 48 -5.53 2.68 2.26
N LEU A 49 -4.60 1.94 1.67
CA LEU A 49 -3.40 2.48 1.03
C LEU A 49 -3.53 2.27 -0.47
N VAL A 50 -3.58 3.35 -1.24
CA VAL A 50 -3.61 3.32 -2.71
C VAL A 50 -2.21 3.61 -3.21
N LEU A 51 -1.63 2.68 -3.96
CA LEU A 51 -0.28 2.80 -4.52
C LEU A 51 -0.39 3.07 -6.01
N GLY A 52 0.20 4.17 -6.45
CA GLY A 52 0.18 4.60 -7.83
C GLY A 52 1.42 5.39 -8.23
N GLN A 53 1.43 5.86 -9.47
CA GLN A 53 2.44 6.77 -9.99
C GLN A 53 1.78 7.93 -10.74
N ASP A 54 2.42 9.09 -10.78
CA ASP A 54 1.97 10.22 -11.60
C ASP A 54 2.37 10.05 -13.08
N GLU A 55 2.07 11.06 -13.90
CA GLU A 55 2.41 11.12 -15.33
C GLU A 55 3.92 11.10 -15.63
N GLU A 56 4.77 11.48 -14.67
CA GLU A 56 6.22 11.46 -14.79
C GLU A 56 6.83 10.12 -14.32
N GLY A 57 6.03 9.27 -13.68
CA GLY A 57 6.44 7.98 -13.11
C GLY A 57 6.93 8.10 -11.66
N ALA A 58 6.73 9.23 -10.99
CA ALA A 58 7.09 9.37 -9.59
C ALA A 58 6.09 8.59 -8.72
N ARG A 59 6.61 7.85 -7.74
CA ARG A 59 5.83 6.90 -6.93
C ARG A 59 5.13 7.59 -5.76
N TRP A 60 3.86 7.26 -5.55
CA TRP A 60 3.04 7.81 -4.48
C TRP A 60 2.22 6.75 -3.74
N THR A 61 2.06 6.95 -2.43
CA THR A 61 1.16 6.20 -1.55
C THR A 61 0.12 7.15 -0.97
N VAL A 62 -1.15 7.00 -1.36
CA VAL A 62 -2.27 7.78 -0.84
C VAL A 62 -2.95 7.01 0.30
N VAL A 63 -3.02 7.60 1.48
CA VAL A 63 -3.70 7.04 2.65
C VAL A 63 -5.15 7.55 2.66
N VAL A 64 -6.10 6.63 2.66
CA VAL A 64 -7.54 6.90 2.51
C VAL A 64 -8.30 6.36 3.74
N ASP A 65 -9.24 7.12 4.31
CA ASP A 65 -10.05 6.68 5.46
C ASP A 65 -11.36 5.97 5.09
N ASP A 66 -11.80 6.05 3.82
CA ASP A 66 -12.80 5.14 3.25
C ASP A 66 -12.20 3.75 2.94
N VAL A 67 -12.12 2.95 4.01
CA VAL A 67 -11.70 1.54 3.95
C VAL A 67 -12.65 0.69 3.10
N SER A 68 -13.92 1.07 2.97
CA SER A 68 -14.92 0.30 2.23
C SER A 68 -14.73 0.42 0.73
N LEU A 69 -14.44 1.63 0.24
CA LEU A 69 -14.07 1.91 -1.15
C LEU A 69 -12.85 1.06 -1.56
N VAL A 70 -11.79 1.07 -0.75
CA VAL A 70 -10.56 0.32 -1.06
C VAL A 70 -10.77 -1.20 -0.97
N ALA A 71 -11.57 -1.69 -0.01
CA ALA A 71 -11.94 -3.11 0.06
C ALA A 71 -12.77 -3.56 -1.15
N MET A 72 -13.66 -2.71 -1.67
CA MET A 72 -14.44 -3.00 -2.88
C MET A 72 -13.57 -3.05 -4.14
N ALA A 73 -12.56 -2.18 -4.26
CA ALA A 73 -11.62 -2.23 -5.38
C ALA A 73 -10.81 -3.53 -5.37
N ILE A 74 -10.23 -3.89 -4.23
CA ILE A 74 -9.48 -5.15 -4.05
C ILE A 74 -10.35 -6.37 -4.39
N ALA A 75 -11.56 -6.46 -3.82
CA ALA A 75 -12.46 -7.57 -4.10
C ALA A 75 -12.91 -7.65 -5.58
N SER A 76 -12.95 -6.51 -6.29
CA SER A 76 -13.24 -6.47 -7.73
C SER A 76 -12.07 -7.02 -8.54
N TRP A 77 -10.84 -6.57 -8.23
CA TRP A 77 -9.62 -7.03 -8.89
C TRP A 77 -9.32 -8.52 -8.61
N ASP A 78 -9.55 -9.00 -7.39
CA ASP A 78 -9.45 -10.43 -7.03
C ASP A 78 -10.41 -11.32 -7.84
N CYS A 79 -11.57 -10.76 -8.22
CA CYS A 79 -12.52 -11.40 -9.14
C CYS A 79 -12.17 -11.22 -10.63
N GLY A 80 -11.07 -10.54 -10.96
CA GLY A 80 -10.68 -10.21 -12.34
C GLY A 80 -11.56 -9.17 -13.02
N MET A 81 -12.30 -8.35 -12.25
CA MET A 81 -13.15 -7.28 -12.76
C MET A 81 -12.42 -5.94 -12.76
N GLU A 82 -12.69 -5.11 -13.78
CA GLU A 82 -12.24 -3.72 -13.79
C GLU A 82 -12.95 -2.92 -12.69
N TYR A 83 -12.18 -2.10 -11.95
CA TYR A 83 -12.70 -1.15 -10.96
C TYR A 83 -11.81 0.09 -10.95
N ASP A 84 -12.40 1.25 -11.21
CA ASP A 84 -11.73 2.54 -11.17
C ASP A 84 -11.70 3.07 -9.73
N LEU A 85 -10.56 2.88 -9.06
CA LEU A 85 -10.37 3.33 -7.68
C LEU A 85 -9.95 4.81 -7.67
N SER A 86 -10.94 5.69 -7.55
CA SER A 86 -10.74 7.14 -7.42
C SER A 86 -11.27 7.63 -6.06
N PRO A 87 -10.41 7.80 -5.03
CA PRO A 87 -10.81 8.35 -3.73
C PRO A 87 -11.27 9.82 -3.82
N ASP A 88 -12.36 10.17 -3.14
CA ASP A 88 -12.77 11.58 -2.96
C ASP A 88 -11.71 12.31 -2.11
N GLU A 89 -11.36 13.54 -2.48
CA GLU A 89 -10.34 14.35 -1.79
C GLU A 89 -10.57 14.45 -0.28
N ARG A 90 -11.83 14.41 0.20
CA ARG A 90 -12.15 14.47 1.64
C ARG A 90 -11.80 13.18 2.39
N SER A 91 -11.67 12.06 1.68
CA SER A 91 -11.25 10.77 2.24
C SER A 91 -9.73 10.58 2.25
N ILE A 92 -8.99 11.44 1.53
CA ILE A 92 -7.53 11.42 1.52
C ILE A 92 -7.01 12.06 2.82
N VAL A 93 -6.30 11.25 3.60
CA VAL A 93 -5.72 11.65 4.90
C VAL A 93 -4.34 12.27 4.69
N VAL A 94 -3.53 11.65 3.83
CA VAL A 94 -2.20 12.12 3.44
C VAL A 94 -1.76 11.41 2.15
N SER A 95 -1.05 12.12 1.27
CA SER A 95 -0.29 11.55 0.17
C SER A 95 1.18 11.56 0.55
N LEU A 96 1.86 10.41 0.44
CA LEU A 96 3.25 10.20 0.83
C LEU A 96 4.09 9.82 -0.39
N ALA A 97 5.31 10.35 -0.47
CA ALA A 97 6.23 10.01 -1.54
C ALA A 97 6.68 8.53 -1.41
N GLY A 98 6.87 7.84 -2.53
CA GLY A 98 7.35 6.46 -2.61
C GLY A 98 6.27 5.40 -2.33
N TRP A 99 6.70 4.14 -2.25
CA TRP A 99 5.86 2.98 -1.93
C TRP A 99 6.45 2.17 -0.76
N PRO A 100 5.66 1.78 0.25
CA PRO A 100 6.12 0.88 1.32
C PRO A 100 6.25 -0.59 0.87
N LEU A 101 5.81 -0.90 -0.36
CA LEU A 101 5.73 -2.23 -0.95
C LEU A 101 6.44 -2.25 -2.30
N ALA A 102 7.07 -3.37 -2.63
CA ALA A 102 7.66 -3.58 -3.95
C ALA A 102 6.55 -3.92 -4.95
N LEU A 103 6.43 -3.12 -6.01
CA LEU A 103 5.57 -3.41 -7.16
C LEU A 103 6.44 -3.66 -8.39
N SER A 104 6.07 -4.67 -9.19
CA SER A 104 6.78 -5.03 -10.43
C SER A 104 6.11 -4.47 -11.69
N VAL A 105 5.12 -3.59 -11.53
CA VAL A 105 4.27 -3.06 -12.60
C VAL A 105 4.37 -1.54 -12.68
N ALA A 106 4.12 -1.01 -13.88
CA ALA A 106 4.03 0.41 -14.18
C ALA A 106 2.77 0.67 -15.02
N ALA A 107 2.24 1.88 -14.98
CA ALA A 107 1.09 2.26 -15.80
C ALA A 107 1.49 2.30 -17.29
N PRO A 108 0.67 1.76 -18.21
CA PRO A 108 1.01 1.75 -19.64
C PRO A 108 1.22 3.17 -20.21
N GLY A 109 2.38 3.40 -20.82
CA GLY A 109 2.72 4.68 -21.48
C GLY A 109 3.32 5.75 -20.56
N VAL A 110 3.43 5.48 -19.26
CA VAL A 110 4.10 6.32 -18.26
C VAL A 110 5.57 5.87 -18.11
N PRO A 111 6.53 6.73 -17.70
CA PRO A 111 7.91 6.32 -17.41
C PRO A 111 8.04 5.25 -16.33
N GLU A 112 9.25 4.70 -16.16
CA GLU A 112 9.52 3.70 -15.13
C GLU A 112 9.32 4.28 -13.71
N PRO A 113 8.74 3.49 -12.77
CA PRO A 113 8.47 3.96 -11.41
C PRO A 113 9.76 4.33 -10.66
N HIS A 114 9.83 5.57 -10.17
CA HIS A 114 11.00 6.08 -9.43
C HIS A 114 10.60 6.84 -8.16
N ASP A 115 11.54 7.00 -7.22
CA ASP A 115 11.28 7.78 -6.01
C ASP A 115 11.25 9.29 -6.31
N PRO A 116 10.22 10.03 -5.85
CA PRO A 116 10.23 11.50 -5.88
C PRO A 116 11.40 12.09 -5.06
N GLU A 117 11.67 13.38 -5.24
CA GLU A 117 12.65 14.07 -4.38
C GLU A 117 12.23 14.04 -2.89
N GLN A 118 13.23 14.07 -2.00
CA GLN A 118 12.97 14.04 -0.56
C GLN A 118 12.09 15.23 -0.13
N GLY A 119 10.96 14.93 0.50
CA GLY A 119 10.00 15.94 0.95
C GLY A 119 9.11 16.52 -0.15
N ALA A 120 9.03 15.90 -1.33
CA ALA A 120 8.04 16.25 -2.36
C ALA A 120 6.58 16.15 -1.84
N ASP A 121 6.34 15.32 -0.83
CA ASP A 121 5.07 15.20 -0.10
C ASP A 121 4.85 16.28 0.98
N GLY A 122 5.73 17.28 1.07
CA GLY A 122 5.68 18.33 2.09
C GLY A 122 6.03 17.88 3.52
N THR A 123 6.32 16.60 3.75
CA THR A 123 6.64 16.06 5.08
C THR A 123 8.13 16.20 5.44
N GLY A 124 8.99 16.45 4.45
CA GLY A 124 10.46 16.46 4.58
C GLY A 124 11.09 15.06 4.76
N ARG A 125 10.29 13.99 4.71
CA ARG A 125 10.74 12.60 4.86
C ARG A 125 11.42 12.09 3.60
N VAL A 126 12.26 11.08 3.77
CA VAL A 126 12.70 10.21 2.67
C VAL A 126 11.46 9.46 2.16
N PRO A 127 11.29 9.29 0.83
CA PRO A 127 10.19 8.49 0.27
C PRO A 127 10.09 7.11 0.91
N LEU A 128 8.85 6.61 1.03
CA LEU A 128 8.58 5.25 1.46
C LEU A 128 9.25 4.28 0.48
N ALA A 129 9.97 3.30 1.03
CA ALA A 129 10.62 2.26 0.24
C ALA A 129 10.37 0.88 0.89
N PRO A 130 10.21 -0.19 0.09
CA PRO A 130 10.22 -1.54 0.63
C PRO A 130 11.61 -1.85 1.20
N PRO A 131 11.71 -2.57 2.33
CA PRO A 131 12.99 -2.98 2.90
C PRO A 131 13.86 -3.77 1.91
N SER A 132 15.15 -3.40 1.86
CA SER A 132 16.10 -3.92 0.88
C SER A 132 16.16 -5.46 0.85
N ALA A 133 16.09 -6.01 -0.36
CA ALA A 133 16.28 -7.43 -0.63
C ALA A 133 17.76 -7.88 -0.53
N GLU A 134 18.72 -6.93 -0.51
CA GLU A 134 20.15 -7.22 -0.49
C GLU A 134 20.70 -7.52 0.91
N VAL A 135 19.93 -7.24 1.98
CA VAL A 135 20.37 -7.36 3.37
C VAL A 135 19.51 -8.37 4.12
N TRP A 136 20.10 -9.45 4.66
CA TRP A 136 19.35 -10.41 5.49
C TRP A 136 19.32 -10.01 6.98
N GLY A 137 18.63 -8.90 7.26
CA GLY A 137 18.50 -8.28 8.59
C GLY A 137 17.34 -8.82 9.44
N PRO A 138 17.05 -8.19 10.59
CA PRO A 138 15.92 -8.56 11.46
C PRO A 138 14.57 -8.46 10.75
N VAL A 139 14.34 -7.39 9.99
CA VAL A 139 13.10 -7.14 9.23
C VAL A 139 12.88 -8.24 8.19
N GLN A 140 13.92 -8.62 7.44
CA GLN A 140 13.82 -9.66 6.42
C GLN A 140 13.56 -11.05 7.03
N ARG A 141 14.14 -11.34 8.21
CA ARG A 141 13.81 -12.58 8.95
C ARG A 141 12.37 -12.59 9.44
N ARG A 142 11.83 -11.44 9.89
CA ARG A 142 10.43 -11.33 10.29
C ARG A 142 9.48 -11.51 9.11
N MET A 143 9.73 -10.81 7.99
CA MET A 143 9.00 -11.02 6.73
C MET A 143 8.93 -12.49 6.32
N GLY A 144 10.09 -13.18 6.32
CA GLY A 144 10.15 -14.60 5.96
C GLY A 144 9.36 -15.49 6.92
N ALA A 145 9.42 -15.22 8.23
CA ALA A 145 8.62 -15.94 9.22
C ALA A 145 7.10 -15.69 9.04
N ASP A 146 6.69 -14.44 8.81
CA ASP A 146 5.29 -14.09 8.57
C ASP A 146 4.75 -14.71 7.28
N GLN A 147 5.57 -14.75 6.21
CA GLN A 147 5.21 -15.44 4.97
C GLN A 147 4.98 -16.92 5.22
N ILE A 148 5.94 -17.61 5.85
CA ILE A 148 5.80 -19.04 6.18
C ILE A 148 4.56 -19.31 7.04
N ALA A 149 4.24 -18.43 8.00
CA ALA A 149 3.05 -18.56 8.84
C ALA A 149 1.74 -18.40 8.05
N ARG A 150 1.69 -17.51 7.05
CA ARG A 150 0.55 -17.36 6.13
C ARG A 150 0.39 -18.59 5.23
N GLU A 151 1.45 -19.01 4.54
CA GLU A 151 1.43 -20.19 3.66
C GLU A 151 1.00 -21.46 4.42
N TRP A 152 1.52 -21.66 5.64
CA TRP A 152 1.16 -22.79 6.50
C TRP A 152 -0.30 -22.75 6.97
N THR A 153 -0.89 -21.56 7.08
CA THR A 153 -2.31 -21.42 7.46
C THR A 153 -3.21 -21.71 6.27
N GLY A 154 -2.95 -21.11 5.10
CA GLY A 154 -3.68 -21.41 3.86
C GLY A 154 -3.60 -22.89 3.47
N TRP A 155 -2.42 -23.52 3.60
CA TRP A 155 -2.27 -24.96 3.34
C TRP A 155 -3.11 -25.83 4.28
N ARG A 156 -3.19 -25.50 5.58
CA ARG A 156 -4.04 -26.23 6.53
C ARG A 156 -5.53 -26.06 6.22
N GLU A 157 -5.94 -24.87 5.78
CA GLU A 157 -7.32 -24.59 5.38
C GLU A 157 -7.71 -25.36 4.11
N GLN A 158 -6.82 -25.39 3.10
CA GLN A 158 -6.98 -26.22 1.90
C GLN A 158 -7.09 -27.71 2.24
N VAL A 159 -6.16 -28.25 3.04
CA VAL A 159 -6.19 -29.67 3.45
C VAL A 159 -7.44 -30.00 4.27
N ALA A 160 -7.96 -29.07 5.07
CA ALA A 160 -9.22 -29.25 5.80
C ALA A 160 -10.46 -29.21 4.88
N ALA A 161 -10.42 -28.44 3.79
CA ALA A 161 -11.49 -28.38 2.79
C ALA A 161 -11.48 -29.61 1.85
N ASP A 162 -10.30 -30.01 1.36
CA ASP A 162 -10.12 -31.14 0.44
C ASP A 162 -10.19 -32.51 1.15
N GLY A 163 -9.90 -32.55 2.45
CA GLY A 163 -9.90 -33.75 3.29
C GLY A 163 -11.27 -34.13 3.89
N GLY A 164 -12.35 -33.45 3.50
CA GLY A 164 -13.70 -33.66 4.03
C GLY A 164 -14.52 -34.72 3.29
N ALA A 165 -14.18 -36.01 3.44
CA ALA A 165 -14.97 -37.15 2.97
C ALA A 165 -15.07 -38.27 4.03
#